data_AF-D7M658-F1
#
_entry.id   AF-D7M658-F1
#
_cell.length_a   1.000
_cell.length_b   1.000
_cell.length_c   1.000
_cell.angle_alpha   90.00
_cell.angle_beta   90.00
_cell.angle_gamma   90.00
#
_symmetry.space_group_name_H-M   'P 1'
#
loop_
_entity.id
_entity.type
_entity.pdbx_description
1 polymer ?
#
loop_
_entity_poly.entity_id
_entity_poly.type
_entity_poly.pdbx_seq_one_letter_code
_entity_poly.pdbx_strand_id
1 'polypeptide(L)'
;MLSNRRRDTNLLAHSLKISTPSMKTIVQVQDDYDEFKKAEAIFIALNLSKHTRFYWTCISTLKEQVFWRKYFIDIAESTDEDKLQLLETMTGVLRNNKNVSQQVGSD
;
A
#
# COMPACT_ATOMS: atom_id res chain seq x y z
N MET A 1 36.41 -10.70 -61.12
CA MET A 1 35.55 -9.72 -60.41
C MET A 1 35.12 -10.34 -59.08
N LEU A 2 35.54 -9.72 -57.97
CA LEU A 2 35.08 -10.04 -56.61
C LEU A 2 33.65 -9.53 -56.44
N SER A 3 32.72 -10.36 -55.93
CA SER A 3 31.64 -9.83 -55.08
C SER A 3 30.96 -10.92 -54.23
N ASN A 4 31.36 -10.91 -52.96
CA ASN A 4 30.58 -11.15 -51.74
C ASN A 4 29.19 -11.81 -51.86
N ARG A 5 29.11 -13.08 -51.44
CA ARG A 5 27.84 -13.66 -50.96
C ARG A 5 27.89 -13.71 -49.43
N ARG A 6 27.03 -12.90 -48.81
CA ARG A 6 26.90 -12.68 -47.36
C ARG A 6 26.78 -14.02 -46.63
N ARG A 7 27.54 -14.16 -45.54
CA ARG A 7 27.31 -15.18 -44.53
C ARG A 7 26.11 -14.75 -43.71
N ASP A 8 24.96 -15.38 -43.94
CA ASP A 8 23.80 -15.27 -43.07
C ASP A 8 24.12 -15.99 -41.75
N THR A 9 24.83 -15.29 -40.86
CA THR A 9 24.87 -15.68 -39.45
C THR A 9 23.50 -15.37 -38.88
N ASN A 10 22.64 -16.39 -38.92
CA ASN A 10 21.40 -16.47 -38.17
C ASN A 10 21.77 -16.55 -36.68
N LEU A 11 22.03 -15.39 -36.09
CA LEU A 11 22.47 -15.21 -34.71
C LEU A 11 21.52 -14.25 -33.99
N LEU A 12 20.22 -14.41 -34.21
CA LEU A 12 19.18 -13.69 -33.46
C LEU A 12 17.95 -14.59 -33.19
N ALA A 13 18.20 -15.86 -32.88
CA ALA A 13 17.15 -16.77 -32.38
C ALA A 13 16.86 -16.61 -30.87
N HIS A 14 17.36 -15.55 -30.21
CA HIS A 14 17.04 -15.25 -28.82
C HIS A 14 16.91 -13.74 -28.58
N SER A 15 16.06 -13.05 -29.34
CA SER A 15 15.50 -11.79 -28.85
C SER A 15 14.50 -12.11 -27.74
N LEU A 16 15.01 -12.14 -26.51
CA LEU A 16 14.21 -12.04 -25.30
C LEU A 16 13.36 -10.76 -25.43
N LYS A 17 12.09 -10.91 -25.83
CA LYS A 17 11.12 -9.82 -25.81
C LYS A 17 10.87 -9.48 -24.34
N ILE A 18 11.75 -8.67 -23.76
CA ILE A 18 11.41 -7.87 -22.59
C ILE A 18 10.25 -6.97 -23.02
N SER A 19 9.03 -7.44 -22.72
CA SER A 19 7.80 -6.70 -22.94
C SER A 19 7.88 -5.43 -22.11
N THR A 20 8.20 -4.31 -22.75
CA THR A 20 8.15 -3.00 -22.11
C THR A 20 6.73 -2.79 -21.61
N PRO A 21 6.50 -2.56 -20.30
CA PRO A 21 5.15 -2.29 -19.81
C PRO A 21 4.58 -1.05 -20.51
N SER A 22 3.31 -1.12 -20.89
CA SER A 22 2.61 0.01 -21.50
C SER A 22 2.62 1.21 -20.54
N MET A 23 2.77 2.43 -21.07
CA MET A 23 2.79 3.66 -20.28
C MET A 23 1.55 3.79 -19.38
N LYS A 24 0.41 3.26 -19.81
CA LYS A 24 -0.83 3.18 -19.00
C LYS A 24 -0.64 2.35 -17.72
N THR A 25 0.05 1.20 -17.80
CA THR A 25 0.31 0.33 -16.65
C THR A 25 1.27 0.99 -15.66
N ILE A 26 2.26 1.72 -16.16
CA ILE A 26 3.21 2.45 -15.31
C ILE A 26 2.50 3.58 -14.54
N VAL A 27 1.66 4.36 -15.23
CA VAL A 27 0.90 5.46 -14.60
C VAL A 27 -0.07 4.94 -13.54
N GLN A 28 -0.81 3.86 -13.81
CA GLN A 28 -1.72 3.27 -12.82
C GLN A 28 -1.00 2.75 -11.57
N VAL A 29 0.15 2.10 -11.73
CA VAL A 29 0.96 1.62 -10.60
C VAL A 29 1.49 2.79 -9.76
N GLN A 30 1.85 3.89 -10.40
CA GLN A 30 2.31 5.09 -9.70
C GLN A 30 1.17 5.76 -8.93
N ASP A 31 0.01 5.93 -9.56
CA ASP A 31 -1.16 6.54 -8.92
C ASP A 31 -1.61 5.72 -7.69
N ASP A 32 -1.65 4.39 -7.80
CA ASP A 32 -1.99 3.49 -6.68
C ASP A 32 -0.98 3.58 -5.54
N TYR A 33 0.32 3.71 -5.87
CA TYR A 33 1.38 3.89 -4.89
C TYR A 33 1.27 5.24 -4.18
N ASP A 34 1.01 6.32 -4.92
CA ASP A 34 0.90 7.67 -4.37
C ASP A 34 -0.33 7.80 -3.45
N GLU A 35 -1.46 7.20 -3.83
CA GLU A 35 -2.63 7.08 -2.95
C GLU A 35 -2.26 6.32 -1.67
N PHE A 36 -1.54 5.20 -1.77
CA PHE A 36 -1.15 4.44 -0.58
C PHE A 36 -0.27 5.27 0.35
N LYS A 37 0.67 6.04 -0.21
CA LYS A 37 1.52 6.94 0.58
C LYS A 37 0.76 8.05 1.27
N LYS A 38 -0.28 8.59 0.65
CA LYS A 38 -1.18 9.56 1.31
C LYS A 38 -1.91 8.93 2.50
N ALA A 39 -2.51 7.75 2.30
CA ALA A 39 -3.18 7.02 3.38
C ALA A 39 -2.22 6.63 4.51
N GLU A 40 -1.01 6.16 4.17
CA GLU A 40 0.03 5.81 5.13
C GLU A 40 0.45 7.02 5.98
N ALA A 41 0.59 8.21 5.37
CA ALA A 41 0.92 9.43 6.09
C ALA A 41 -0.16 9.82 7.12
N ILE A 42 -1.44 9.76 6.73
CA ILE A 42 -2.58 10.01 7.63
C ILE A 42 -2.56 8.99 8.78
N PHE A 43 -2.36 7.71 8.47
CA PHE A 43 -2.33 6.66 9.47
C PHE A 43 -1.15 6.80 10.46
N ILE A 44 0.04 7.17 9.98
CA ILE A 44 1.22 7.41 10.83
C ILE A 44 0.98 8.61 11.76
N ALA A 45 0.26 9.64 11.32
CA ALA A 45 -0.07 10.80 12.14
C ALA A 45 -0.92 10.45 13.37
N LEU A 46 -1.69 9.35 13.33
CA LEU A 46 -2.43 8.81 14.49
C LEU A 46 -1.52 8.27 15.61
N ASN A 47 -0.20 8.20 15.37
CA ASN A 47 0.82 7.84 16.36
C ASN A 47 0.56 6.50 17.10
N LEU A 48 0.10 5.49 16.35
CA LEU A 48 -0.21 4.16 16.88
C LEU A 48 1.04 3.30 17.12
N SER A 49 0.95 2.37 18.07
CA SER A 49 2.05 1.45 18.38
C SER A 49 2.30 0.45 17.23
N LYS A 50 3.50 0.54 16.65
CA LYS A 50 3.98 -0.31 15.54
C LYS A 50 4.12 -1.79 15.90
N HIS A 51 4.14 -2.12 17.19
CA HIS A 51 4.30 -3.50 17.67
C HIS A 51 2.97 -4.22 17.92
N THR A 52 1.89 -3.72 17.31
CA THR A 52 0.55 -4.30 17.46
C THR A 52 0.09 -4.99 16.19
N ARG A 53 -0.70 -6.06 16.33
CA ARG A 53 -1.38 -6.69 15.18
C ARG A 53 -2.24 -5.68 14.43
N PHE A 54 -2.97 -4.84 15.18
CA PHE A 54 -3.79 -3.76 14.63
C PHE A 54 -3.00 -2.88 13.65
N TYR A 55 -1.81 -2.43 14.03
CA TYR A 55 -0.98 -1.59 13.18
C TYR A 55 -0.66 -2.25 11.83
N TRP A 56 -0.16 -3.48 11.87
CA TRP A 56 0.24 -4.19 10.65
C TRP A 56 -0.96 -4.58 9.79
N THR A 57 -2.09 -4.96 10.40
CA THR A 57 -3.33 -5.23 9.66
C THR A 57 -3.84 -3.98 8.96
N CYS A 58 -3.79 -2.80 9.61
CA CYS A 58 -4.18 -1.54 8.98
C CYS A 58 -3.32 -1.21 7.74
N ILE A 59 -1.99 -1.28 7.88
CA ILE A 59 -1.08 -1.02 6.76
C ILE A 59 -1.31 -1.99 5.61
N SER A 60 -1.49 -3.29 5.90
CA SER A 60 -1.78 -4.30 4.88
C SER A 60 -3.07 -4.00 4.14
N THR A 61 -4.15 -3.68 4.86
CA THR A 61 -5.45 -3.35 4.27
C THR A 61 -5.38 -2.08 3.41
N LEU A 62 -4.72 -1.01 3.88
CA LEU A 62 -4.57 0.22 3.09
C LEU A 62 -3.75 0.00 1.80
N LYS A 63 -2.78 -0.92 1.84
CA LYS A 63 -1.98 -1.28 0.68
C LYS A 63 -2.78 -2.11 -0.33
N GLU A 64 -3.52 -3.12 0.14
CA GLU A 64 -4.16 -4.12 -0.72
C GLU A 64 -5.57 -3.74 -1.16
N GLN A 65 -6.30 -2.93 -0.37
CA GLN A 65 -7.71 -2.63 -0.61
C GLN A 65 -7.90 -1.18 -1.06
N VAL A 66 -8.01 -0.97 -2.38
CA VAL A 66 -8.19 0.34 -3.01
C VAL A 66 -9.40 1.09 -2.45
N PHE A 67 -10.51 0.39 -2.21
CA PHE A 67 -11.73 0.99 -1.65
C PHE A 67 -11.49 1.61 -0.27
N TRP A 68 -10.94 0.84 0.67
CA TRP A 68 -10.67 1.32 2.02
C TRP A 68 -9.65 2.44 2.05
N ARG A 69 -8.62 2.33 1.21
CA ARG A 69 -7.62 3.38 1.05
C ARG A 69 -8.24 4.71 0.65
N LYS A 70 -9.08 4.72 -0.38
CA LYS A 70 -9.75 5.94 -0.85
C LYS A 70 -10.66 6.51 0.22
N TYR A 71 -11.47 5.67 0.85
CA TYR A 71 -12.37 6.14 1.91
C TYR A 71 -11.60 6.70 3.12
N PHE A 72 -10.49 6.08 3.50
CA PHE A 72 -9.63 6.59 4.58
C PHE A 72 -9.01 7.96 4.26
N ILE A 73 -8.64 8.20 3.00
CA ILE A 73 -8.17 9.51 2.53
C ILE A 73 -9.31 10.53 2.53
N ASP A 74 -10.51 10.15 2.07
CA ASP A 74 -11.67 11.05 2.00
C ASP A 74 -12.08 11.57 3.38
N ILE A 75 -11.85 10.79 4.45
CA ILE A 75 -12.10 11.22 5.84
C ILE A 75 -10.87 11.82 6.51
N ALA A 76 -9.83 12.24 5.77
CA ALA A 76 -8.61 12.80 6.38
C ALA A 76 -8.86 14.00 7.32
N GLU A 77 -9.91 14.78 7.04
CA GLU A 77 -10.30 15.94 7.85
C GLU A 77 -11.21 15.59 9.04
N SER A 78 -11.63 14.32 9.17
CA SER A 78 -12.41 13.87 10.32
C SER A 78 -11.57 13.75 11.59
N THR A 79 -12.23 13.49 12.71
CA THR A 79 -11.52 13.32 13.98
C THR A 79 -10.65 12.06 13.99
N ASP A 80 -9.62 12.03 14.82
CA ASP A 80 -8.78 10.85 14.97
C ASP A 80 -9.59 9.63 15.43
N GLU A 81 -10.63 9.83 16.25
CA GLU A 81 -11.51 8.74 16.69
C GLU A 81 -12.32 8.16 15.52
N ASP A 82 -12.88 9.01 14.63
CA ASP A 82 -13.60 8.54 13.44
C ASP A 82 -12.67 7.70 12.53
N LYS A 83 -11.43 8.16 12.36
CA LYS A 83 -10.40 7.42 11.61
C LYS A 83 -10.11 6.09 12.28
N LEU A 84 -9.94 6.05 13.61
CA LEU A 84 -9.68 4.82 14.36
C LEU A 84 -10.84 3.83 14.26
N GLN A 85 -12.08 4.29 14.36
CA GLN A 85 -13.26 3.44 14.20
C GLN A 85 -13.37 2.87 12.79
N LEU A 86 -13.03 3.66 11.76
CA LEU A 86 -12.96 3.15 10.39
C LEU A 86 -11.87 2.07 10.26
N LEU A 87 -10.70 2.28 10.86
CA LEU A 87 -9.60 1.30 10.86
C LEU A 87 -10.00 -0.01 11.56
N GLU A 88 -10.73 0.06 12.67
CA GLU A 88 -11.30 -1.12 13.34
C GLU A 88 -12.33 -1.83 12.46
N THR A 89 -13.21 -1.05 11.82
CA THR A 89 -14.24 -1.58 10.91
C THR A 89 -13.63 -2.28 9.70
N MET A 90 -12.63 -1.68 9.05
CA MET A 90 -12.03 -2.23 7.84
C MET A 90 -11.16 -3.47 8.12
N THR A 91 -10.58 -3.56 9.32
CA THR A 91 -9.68 -4.66 9.69
C THR A 91 -10.38 -5.77 10.46
N GLY A 92 -11.51 -5.48 11.11
CA GLY A 92 -12.13 -6.36 12.10
C GLY A 92 -11.26 -6.58 13.34
N VAL A 93 -10.17 -5.81 13.50
CA VAL A 93 -9.23 -5.91 14.61
C VAL A 93 -9.43 -4.70 15.50
N LEU A 94 -9.69 -4.94 16.79
CA LEU A 94 -9.78 -3.87 17.77
C LEU A 94 -8.40 -3.29 18.08
N ARG A 95 -8.34 -1.97 18.33
CA ARG A 95 -7.12 -1.36 18.85
C ARG A 95 -6.92 -1.88 20.28
N ASN A 96 -5.89 -2.69 20.51
CA ASN A 96 -5.60 -3.25 21.84
C ASN A 96 -5.50 -2.11 22.87
N ASN A 97 -6.51 -2.02 23.73
CA ASN A 97 -6.61 -0.99 24.77
C ASN A 97 -5.68 -1.32 25.95
N LYS A 98 -4.38 -1.04 25.83
CA LYS A 98 -3.55 -0.81 27.04
C LYS A 98 -3.87 0.55 27.69
N ASN A 99 -5.16 0.86 27.87
CA ASN A 99 -5.67 1.99 28.64
C ASN A 99 -6.78 1.57 29.62
N VAL A 100 -6.72 0.34 30.14
CA VAL A 100 -7.41 -0.04 31.38
C VAL A 100 -6.42 -0.77 32.29
N SER A 101 -5.49 -0.01 32.85
CA SER A 101 -4.84 -0.33 34.12
C SER A 101 -4.80 0.94 34.97
N GLN A 102 -5.97 1.55 35.12
CA GLN A 102 -6.29 2.45 36.22
C GLN A 102 -7.67 2.03 36.75
N GLN A 103 -7.77 0.80 37.25
CA GLN A 103 -8.59 0.60 38.45
C GLN A 103 -7.62 0.85 39.60
N VAL A 104 -7.55 2.12 39.99
CA VAL A 104 -7.08 2.49 41.31
C VAL A 104 -7.86 1.65 42.32
N GLY A 105 -7.13 0.94 43.18
CA GLY A 105 -7.73 0.28 44.33
C GLY A 105 -8.47 1.32 45.15
N SER A 106 -9.76 1.08 45.35
CA SER A 106 -10.43 1.60 46.53
C SER A 106 -10.37 0.49 47.56
N ASP A 107 -9.41 0.64 48.47
CA ASP A 107 -9.52 0.07 49.83
C ASP A 107 -10.69 0.75 50.57
#